data_AF-A0A7W5BU86-F1
#
_entry.id   AF-A0A7W5BU86-F1
#
_cell.length_a   1.000
_cell.length_b   1.000
_cell.length_c   1.000
_cell.angle_alpha   90.00
_cell.angle_beta   90.00
_cell.angle_gamma   90.00
#
_symmetry.space_group_name_H-M   'P 1'
#
loop_
_entity.id
_entity.type
_entity.pdbx_description
1 polymer ?
#
loop_
_entity_poly.entity_id
_entity_poly.type
_entity_poly.pdbx_seq_one_letter_code
_entity_poly.pdbx_strand_id
1 'polypeptide(L)'
;MPGYYGADGASRPCHDDCHGPDEHDTGRFFLCERCRGQVLICRCCDRGQIYCAGGCARVARAERRREVVRRYQTSRNGRFAHAARSRRYRARHNKVTHHGSLASDADVDVMAASVTTPNEASDTSDTPSLTEFAIANGLPTGGLGHHCHWCGRCCSPFLRREPLRRRRAIPMSLSRG
;
A
#
# COMPACT_ATOMS: atom_id res chain seq x y z
N MET A 1 -3.87 -15.11 -16.66
CA MET A 1 -4.45 -14.92 -15.32
C MET A 1 -4.22 -13.50 -14.83
N PRO A 2 -5.16 -12.57 -15.07
CA PRO A 2 -5.07 -11.22 -14.54
C PRO A 2 -5.32 -11.27 -13.03
N GLY A 3 -4.29 -10.96 -12.23
CA GLY A 3 -4.44 -10.83 -10.79
C GLY A 3 -5.39 -9.67 -10.48
N TYR A 4 -6.48 -9.95 -9.78
CA TYR A 4 -7.37 -8.94 -9.25
C TYR A 4 -6.59 -8.06 -8.26
N TYR A 5 -6.27 -6.84 -8.68
CA TYR A 5 -5.78 -5.81 -7.79
C TYR A 5 -7.01 -5.13 -7.18
N GLY A 6 -7.31 -5.41 -5.91
CA GLY A 6 -8.32 -4.68 -5.15
C GLY A 6 -8.01 -3.18 -5.14
N ALA A 7 -9.05 -2.36 -5.24
CA ALA A 7 -8.97 -0.91 -5.45
C ALA A 7 -8.23 -0.15 -4.33
N ASP A 8 -8.03 -0.78 -3.18
CA ASP A 8 -7.66 -0.08 -1.94
C ASP A 8 -6.14 -0.04 -1.70
N GLY A 9 -5.34 -0.73 -2.53
CA GLY A 9 -3.89 -0.86 -2.29
C GLY A 9 -3.53 -1.53 -0.96
N ALA A 10 -4.53 -1.99 -0.21
CA ALA A 10 -4.41 -2.77 1.00
C ALA A 10 -4.14 -4.23 0.59
N SER A 11 -3.06 -4.79 1.16
CA SER A 11 -2.85 -6.21 1.40
C SER A 11 -3.37 -7.17 0.31
N ARG A 12 -2.47 -7.64 -0.57
CA ARG A 12 -2.78 -8.83 -1.39
C ARG A 12 -3.23 -9.95 -0.42
N PRO A 13 -4.36 -10.62 -0.68
CA PRO A 13 -4.82 -11.70 0.18
C PRO A 13 -3.71 -12.73 0.30
N CYS A 14 -3.28 -12.96 1.53
CA CYS A 14 -2.47 -14.12 1.85
C CYS A 14 -3.42 -15.30 1.65
N HIS A 15 -3.09 -16.27 0.81
CA HIS A 15 -3.92 -17.47 0.69
C HIS A 15 -4.15 -18.06 2.09
N ASP A 16 -5.39 -18.41 2.38
CA ASP A 16 -5.80 -18.95 3.69
C ASP A 16 -5.15 -20.31 3.97
N ASP A 17 -4.70 -21.01 2.94
CA ASP A 17 -4.20 -22.39 2.98
C ASP A 17 -2.72 -22.56 3.36
N CYS A 18 -2.18 -21.79 4.32
CA CYS A 18 -0.74 -21.88 4.61
C CYS A 18 -0.33 -22.70 5.84
N HIS A 19 -1.16 -22.99 6.86
CA HIS A 19 -0.68 -23.77 8.01
C HIS A 19 -1.78 -24.59 8.70
N GLY A 20 -1.46 -25.84 9.05
CA GLY A 20 -2.19 -26.64 10.03
C GLY A 20 -2.07 -26.06 11.45
N PRO A 21 -2.85 -26.55 12.42
CA PRO A 21 -3.07 -25.90 13.72
C PRO A 21 -1.81 -25.66 14.57
N ASP A 22 -0.70 -26.36 14.31
CA ASP A 22 0.47 -26.38 15.19
C ASP A 22 1.76 -25.75 14.60
N GLU A 23 1.72 -25.24 13.35
CA GLU A 23 2.90 -24.67 12.70
C GLU A 23 2.77 -23.15 12.55
N HIS A 24 3.21 -22.41 13.57
CA HIS A 24 3.22 -20.95 13.52
C HIS A 24 4.22 -20.43 12.46
N ASP A 25 3.74 -19.61 11.52
CA ASP A 25 4.60 -19.00 10.50
C ASP A 25 5.65 -18.08 11.16
N THR A 26 6.93 -18.33 10.87
CA THR A 26 8.04 -17.54 11.40
C THR A 26 8.04 -16.16 10.75
N GLY A 27 7.66 -15.15 11.52
CA GLY A 27 7.59 -13.76 11.08
C GLY A 27 8.96 -13.06 11.00
N ARG A 28 8.95 -11.81 10.53
CA ARG A 28 10.08 -10.88 10.60
C ARG A 28 9.69 -9.61 11.34
N PHE A 29 10.53 -9.22 12.28
CA PHE A 29 10.51 -7.93 12.97
C PHE A 29 11.54 -6.98 12.35
N PHE A 30 11.16 -5.73 12.08
CA PHE A 30 12.07 -4.68 11.63
C PHE A 30 11.58 -3.29 12.04
N LEU A 31 12.47 -2.30 11.98
CA LEU A 31 12.11 -0.89 12.15
C LEU A 31 11.85 -0.26 10.78
N CYS A 32 10.74 0.47 10.65
CA CYS A 32 10.47 1.24 9.43
C CYS A 32 11.61 2.21 9.13
N GLU A 33 12.16 2.18 7.92
CA GLU A 33 13.29 3.04 7.55
C GLU A 33 12.94 4.55 7.58
N ARG A 34 11.64 4.89 7.48
CA ARG A 34 11.15 6.28 7.50
C ARG A 34 10.76 6.75 8.91
N CYS A 35 9.78 6.10 9.53
CA CYS A 35 9.24 6.53 10.83
C CYS A 35 9.87 5.83 12.04
N ARG A 36 10.77 4.86 11.82
CA ARG A 36 11.39 4.02 12.86
C ARG A 36 10.43 3.18 13.71
N GLY A 37 9.12 3.21 13.42
CA GLY A 37 8.13 2.38 14.09
C GLY A 37 8.43 0.89 13.93
N GLN A 38 8.11 0.12 14.98
CA GLN A 38 8.29 -1.33 15.00
C GLN A 38 7.29 -2.02 14.09
N VAL A 39 7.76 -3.01 13.34
CA VAL A 39 6.97 -3.67 12.31
C VAL A 39 7.14 -5.18 12.37
N LEU A 40 6.03 -5.90 12.48
CA LEU A 40 5.98 -7.35 12.44
C LEU A 40 5.25 -7.83 11.18
N ILE A 41 5.88 -8.71 10.40
CA ILE A 41 5.26 -9.31 9.21
C ILE A 41 5.41 -10.82 9.16
N CYS A 42 4.39 -11.53 8.69
CA CYS A 42 4.50 -12.97 8.43
C CYS A 42 5.41 -13.24 7.22
N ARG A 43 5.83 -14.49 7.06
CA ARG A 43 6.68 -14.92 5.93
C ARG A 43 6.01 -14.66 4.59
N CYS A 44 4.69 -14.82 4.51
CA CYS A 44 3.90 -14.56 3.29
C CYS A 44 3.92 -13.07 2.86
N CYS A 45 3.93 -12.17 3.85
CA CYS A 45 4.03 -10.72 3.65
C CYS A 45 5.48 -10.26 3.48
N ASP A 46 6.46 -11.05 3.93
CA ASP A 46 7.87 -10.76 3.80
C ASP A 46 8.38 -10.91 2.35
N ARG A 47 8.20 -9.82 1.60
CA ARG A 47 8.70 -9.66 0.23
C ARG A 47 9.84 -8.65 0.15
N GLY A 48 10.60 -8.50 1.24
CA GLY A 48 11.65 -7.47 1.36
C GLY A 48 11.09 -6.08 1.69
N GLN A 49 10.04 -6.02 2.51
CA GLN A 49 9.49 -4.75 2.99
C GLN A 49 10.52 -4.03 3.88
N ILE A 50 10.61 -2.72 3.81
CA ILE A 50 11.48 -1.91 4.71
C ILE A 50 10.75 -0.72 5.32
N TYR A 51 9.47 -0.52 4.94
CA TYR A 51 8.60 0.53 5.44
C TYR A 51 7.35 -0.10 6.05
N CYS A 52 6.76 0.55 7.07
CA CYS A 52 5.53 0.09 7.72
C CYS A 52 4.29 0.17 6.80
N ALA A 53 3.26 -0.61 7.15
CA ALA A 53 1.94 -0.58 6.52
C ALA A 53 1.17 0.73 6.79
N GLY A 54 1.52 1.43 7.87
CA GLY A 54 0.92 2.71 8.31
C GLY A 54 1.21 3.92 7.41
N GLY A 55 1.36 3.72 6.10
CA GLY A 55 1.48 4.77 5.10
C GLY A 55 2.89 5.02 4.55
N CYS A 56 3.96 4.73 5.31
CA CYS A 56 5.33 4.98 4.85
C CYS A 56 5.66 4.25 3.54
N ALA A 57 5.21 2.99 3.39
CA ALA A 57 5.40 2.23 2.16
C ALA A 57 4.72 2.88 0.95
N ARG A 58 3.51 3.43 1.13
CA ARG A 58 2.74 4.11 0.08
C ARG A 58 3.44 5.40 -0.36
N VAL A 59 3.92 6.19 0.58
CA VAL A 59 4.61 7.45 0.30
C VAL A 59 5.93 7.19 -0.42
N ALA A 60 6.77 6.29 0.10
CA ALA A 60 8.04 5.92 -0.54
C ALA A 60 7.84 5.37 -1.96
N ARG A 61 6.79 4.56 -2.18
CA ARG A 61 6.42 4.07 -3.52
C ARG A 61 6.01 5.21 -4.45
N ALA A 62 5.29 6.22 -3.96
CA ALA A 62 4.91 7.39 -4.76
C ALA A 62 6.13 8.24 -5.12
N GLU A 63 7.02 8.52 -4.18
CA GLU A 63 8.29 9.23 -4.39
C GLU A 63 9.16 8.52 -5.43
N ARG A 64 9.39 7.21 -5.26
CA ARG A 64 10.17 6.41 -6.22
C ARG A 64 9.55 6.37 -7.60
N ARG A 65 8.22 6.28 -7.70
CA ARG A 65 7.53 6.34 -9.00
C ARG A 65 7.74 7.69 -9.67
N ARG A 66 7.58 8.81 -8.95
CA ARG A 66 7.83 10.15 -9.48
C ARG A 66 9.28 10.28 -9.97
N GLU A 67 10.24 9.79 -9.20
CA GLU A 67 11.66 9.79 -9.56
C GLU A 67 11.94 9.02 -10.86
N VAL A 68 11.48 7.76 -10.94
CA VAL A 68 11.67 6.91 -12.12
C VAL A 68 11.02 7.53 -13.35
N VAL A 69 9.79 8.04 -13.21
CA VAL A 69 9.07 8.70 -14.30
C VAL A 69 9.84 9.94 -14.77
N ARG A 70 10.32 10.78 -13.85
CA ARG A 70 11.08 11.99 -14.20
C ARG A 70 12.36 11.64 -14.96
N ARG A 71 13.14 10.67 -14.47
CA ARG A 71 14.36 10.19 -15.16
C ARG A 71 14.05 9.64 -16.55
N TYR A 72 12.97 8.87 -16.68
CA TYR A 72 12.58 8.33 -17.97
C TYR A 72 12.14 9.43 -18.94
N GLN A 73 11.33 10.40 -18.49
CA GLN A 73 10.85 11.52 -19.30
C GLN A 73 11.99 12.40 -19.80
N THR A 74 13.03 12.63 -18.99
CA THR A 74 14.21 13.41 -19.40
C THR A 74 15.21 12.59 -20.22
N SER A 75 15.06 11.27 -20.32
CA SER A 75 15.92 10.41 -21.14
C SER A 75 15.69 10.62 -22.64
N ARG A 76 16.71 10.36 -23.47
CA ARG A 76 16.59 10.40 -24.94
C ARG A 76 15.46 9.49 -25.43
N ASN A 77 15.43 8.24 -24.97
CA ASN A 77 14.41 7.26 -25.37
C ASN A 77 13.00 7.68 -24.96
N GLY A 78 12.84 8.24 -23.75
CA GLY A 78 11.56 8.75 -23.27
C GLY A 78 11.04 9.90 -24.13
N ARG A 79 11.91 10.86 -24.51
CA ARG A 79 11.54 11.96 -25.42
C ARG A 79 11.06 11.46 -26.79
N PHE A 80 11.80 10.53 -27.41
CA PHE A 80 11.39 9.94 -28.69
C PHE A 80 10.08 9.16 -28.58
N ALA A 81 9.89 8.37 -27.53
CA ALA A 81 8.65 7.64 -27.28
C ALA A 81 7.45 8.59 -27.08
N HIS A 82 7.64 9.70 -26.37
CA HIS A 82 6.63 10.74 -26.22
C HIS A 82 6.30 11.42 -27.56
N ALA A 83 7.31 11.80 -28.35
CA ALA A 83 7.09 12.38 -29.68
C ALA A 83 6.31 11.44 -30.60
N ALA A 84 6.66 10.15 -30.61
CA ALA A 84 5.93 9.13 -31.36
C ALA A 84 4.48 8.97 -30.87
N ARG A 85 4.26 8.94 -29.55
CA ARG A 85 2.91 8.89 -28.97
C ARG A 85 2.08 10.11 -29.37
N SER A 86 2.63 11.32 -29.27
CA SER A 86 1.96 12.57 -29.66
C SER A 86 1.63 12.59 -31.15
N ARG A 87 2.55 12.10 -32.01
CA ARG A 87 2.29 11.94 -33.45
C ARG A 87 1.11 11.02 -33.72
N ARG A 88 1.08 9.83 -33.09
CA ARG A 88 -0.04 8.87 -33.22
C ARG A 88 -1.34 9.44 -32.70
N TYR A 89 -1.32 10.15 -31.57
CA TYR A 89 -2.50 10.81 -31.02
C TYR A 89 -3.08 11.82 -32.02
N ARG A 90 -2.24 12.72 -32.55
CA ARG A 90 -2.66 13.71 -33.56
C ARG A 90 -3.18 13.06 -34.85
N ALA A 91 -2.53 11.99 -35.31
CA ALA A 91 -2.97 11.26 -36.50
C ALA A 91 -4.34 10.58 -36.32
N ARG A 92 -4.66 10.09 -35.11
CA ARG A 92 -5.99 9.57 -34.78
C ARG A 92 -7.02 10.68 -34.62
N HIS A 93 -6.62 11.83 -34.08
CA HIS A 93 -7.49 12.98 -33.83
C HIS A 93 -7.56 13.92 -35.05
N ASN A 94 -7.78 13.37 -36.24
CA ASN A 94 -7.90 14.14 -37.48
C ASN A 94 -9.00 15.21 -37.33
N LYS A 95 -8.59 16.49 -37.44
CA LYS A 95 -9.37 17.72 -37.65
C LYS A 95 -10.74 17.79 -36.95
N VAL A 96 -10.74 18.26 -35.69
CA VAL A 96 -11.89 19.05 -35.20
C VAL A 96 -11.80 20.41 -35.86
N THR A 97 -12.21 20.48 -37.12
CA THR A 97 -12.54 21.75 -37.78
C THR A 97 -14.03 21.96 -37.61
N HIS A 98 -14.39 23.07 -36.96
CA HIS A 98 -15.76 23.61 -36.77
C HIS A 98 -16.63 22.97 -35.68
N HIS A 99 -16.39 23.34 -34.43
CA HIS A 99 -17.53 23.78 -33.61
C HIS A 99 -17.53 25.30 -33.72
N GLY A 100 -18.32 25.84 -34.67
CA GLY A 100 -18.57 27.28 -34.73
C GLY A 100 -19.20 27.71 -33.40
N SER A 101 -18.72 28.81 -32.82
CA SER A 101 -19.47 29.49 -31.78
C SER A 101 -20.77 29.99 -32.40
N LEU A 102 -21.92 29.65 -31.82
CA LEU A 102 -23.07 30.53 -31.98
C LEU A 102 -22.72 31.83 -31.27
N ALA A 103 -23.01 32.95 -31.93
CA ALA A 103 -22.82 34.28 -31.36
C ALA A 103 -23.66 34.43 -30.08
N SER A 104 -23.13 35.22 -29.16
CA SER A 104 -23.57 35.51 -27.78
C SER A 104 -25.07 35.76 -27.60
N ASP A 105 -25.56 35.50 -26.40
CA ASP A 105 -26.34 36.51 -25.67
C ASP A 105 -25.97 36.52 -24.18
N ALA A 106 -25.57 37.72 -23.74
CA ALA A 106 -25.66 38.34 -22.42
C ALA A 106 -25.39 37.54 -21.11
N ASP A 107 -24.38 38.05 -20.38
CA ASP A 107 -24.40 38.36 -18.94
C ASP A 107 -25.45 37.65 -18.07
N VAL A 108 -25.02 36.61 -17.35
CA VAL A 108 -25.59 36.31 -16.03
C VAL A 108 -24.46 36.27 -15.00
N ASP A 109 -24.35 37.41 -14.35
CA ASP A 109 -23.62 37.65 -13.11
C ASP A 109 -24.09 36.64 -12.05
N VAL A 110 -23.22 35.75 -11.59
CA VAL A 110 -23.47 34.92 -10.40
C VAL A 110 -22.39 35.24 -9.40
N MET A 111 -22.58 36.35 -8.70
CA MET A 111 -21.91 36.67 -7.45
C MET A 111 -22.86 36.50 -6.27
N ALA A 112 -22.23 36.11 -5.15
CA ALA A 112 -22.72 36.03 -3.77
C ALA A 112 -23.37 34.69 -3.36
N ALA A 113 -23.11 34.10 -2.19
CA ALA A 113 -22.54 34.65 -0.96
C ALA A 113 -21.86 33.57 -0.08
N SER A 114 -20.86 34.01 0.69
CA SER A 114 -20.30 33.39 1.90
C SER A 114 -21.37 33.16 2.98
N VAL A 115 -21.18 32.17 3.89
CA VAL A 115 -21.36 32.29 5.37
C VAL A 115 -20.70 31.10 6.10
N THR A 116 -19.70 31.44 6.90
CA THR A 116 -19.27 31.03 8.26
C THR A 116 -19.73 29.69 8.92
N THR A 117 -18.74 28.97 9.47
CA THR A 117 -18.77 28.07 10.66
C THR A 117 -19.02 28.87 11.97
N PRO A 118 -19.12 28.36 13.24
CA PRO A 118 -18.76 27.03 13.80
C PRO A 118 -19.76 26.52 14.90
N ASN A 119 -19.26 25.70 15.85
CA ASN A 119 -19.79 25.24 17.15
C ASN A 119 -20.41 23.83 17.20
N GLU A 120 -20.21 23.01 18.23
CA GLU A 120 -19.39 23.08 19.46
C GLU A 120 -19.30 21.67 20.05
N ALA A 121 -18.39 21.49 21.00
CA ALA A 121 -18.16 20.27 21.75
C ALA A 121 -19.23 20.01 22.83
N SER A 122 -19.36 18.74 23.23
CA SER A 122 -19.90 18.25 24.52
C SER A 122 -19.47 16.78 24.59
N ASP A 123 -18.44 16.36 25.33
CA ASP A 123 -18.17 16.34 26.78
C ASP A 123 -18.86 15.20 27.56
N THR A 124 -18.04 14.44 28.29
CA THR A 124 -18.34 13.46 29.39
C THR A 124 -19.08 12.17 29.00
N SER A 125 -18.90 10.99 29.62
CA SER A 125 -18.26 10.59 30.87
C SER A 125 -18.06 9.05 30.89
N ASP A 126 -16.99 8.62 31.57
CA ASP A 126 -16.84 7.47 32.48
C ASP A 126 -17.64 6.17 32.25
N THR A 127 -16.92 5.05 32.11
CA THR A 127 -17.27 3.72 32.70
C THR A 127 -16.11 2.72 32.51
N PRO A 128 -16.01 1.64 33.31
CA PRO A 128 -14.86 1.38 34.16
C PRO A 128 -13.83 0.39 33.60
N SER A 129 -12.69 0.32 34.30
CA SER A 129 -11.52 -0.53 34.05
C SER A 129 -11.88 -2.00 33.78
N LEU A 130 -11.57 -2.46 32.57
CA LEU A 130 -11.74 -3.83 32.07
C LEU A 130 -10.74 -4.85 32.67
N THR A 131 -10.12 -4.54 33.81
CA THR A 131 -9.04 -5.35 34.38
C THR A 131 -9.49 -6.42 35.37
N GLU A 132 -10.74 -6.39 35.88
CA GLU A 132 -11.18 -7.30 36.95
C GLU A 132 -12.14 -8.40 36.50
N PHE A 133 -12.79 -8.28 35.34
CA PHE A 133 -13.73 -9.31 34.82
C PHE A 133 -13.03 -10.51 34.15
N ALA A 134 -11.72 -10.43 33.92
CA ALA A 134 -10.98 -11.43 33.15
C ALA A 134 -10.58 -12.68 33.97
N ILE A 135 -10.68 -12.65 35.32
CA ILE A 135 -10.13 -13.71 36.18
C ILE A 135 -11.14 -14.87 36.40
N ALA A 136 -12.44 -14.65 36.23
CA ALA A 136 -13.46 -15.69 36.52
C ALA A 136 -13.83 -16.59 35.33
N ASN A 137 -13.57 -16.18 34.08
CA ASN A 137 -14.15 -16.81 32.89
C ASN A 137 -13.16 -17.60 32.02
N GLY A 138 -12.04 -18.09 32.58
CA GLY A 138 -11.14 -19.01 31.86
C GLY A 138 -10.71 -18.53 30.48
N LEU A 139 -10.61 -17.21 30.29
CA LEU A 139 -10.22 -16.58 29.03
C LEU A 139 -8.69 -16.67 28.93
N PRO A 140 -8.12 -17.06 27.78
CA PRO A 140 -6.72 -17.47 27.70
C PRO A 140 -5.81 -16.37 28.23
N THR A 141 -4.97 -16.77 29.18
CA THR A 141 -3.91 -15.98 29.80
C THR A 141 -3.06 -15.30 28.73
N GLY A 142 -3.32 -14.02 28.45
CA GLY A 142 -2.32 -12.98 28.21
C GLY A 142 -1.19 -13.25 27.21
N GLY A 143 -1.40 -14.06 26.18
CA GLY A 143 -0.51 -14.07 25.03
C GLY A 143 -0.85 -12.89 24.13
N LEU A 144 -0.17 -11.75 24.28
CA LEU A 144 -0.15 -10.68 23.27
C LEU A 144 0.39 -11.28 21.96
N GLY A 145 -0.50 -11.82 21.14
CA GLY A 145 -0.14 -12.51 19.92
C GLY A 145 0.69 -11.60 19.01
N HIS A 146 1.73 -12.16 18.41
CA HIS A 146 2.56 -11.45 17.46
C HIS A 146 1.83 -11.35 16.10
N HIS A 147 0.96 -10.35 15.93
CA HIS A 147 0.16 -10.23 14.70
C HIS A 147 0.92 -9.53 13.57
N CYS A 148 0.75 -10.02 12.34
CA CYS A 148 1.30 -9.36 11.17
C CYS A 148 0.60 -8.00 10.93
N HIS A 149 1.38 -6.92 10.82
CA HIS A 149 0.86 -5.57 10.59
C HIS A 149 0.28 -5.35 9.17
N TRP A 150 0.36 -6.32 8.25
CA TRP A 150 -0.21 -6.23 6.90
C TRP A 150 -1.49 -7.05 6.75
N CYS A 151 -1.51 -8.28 7.27
CA CYS A 151 -2.63 -9.20 7.08
C CYS A 151 -3.31 -9.63 8.38
N GLY A 152 -2.83 -9.20 9.56
CA GLY A 152 -3.41 -9.52 10.86
C GLY A 152 -3.14 -10.94 11.38
N ARG A 153 -2.63 -11.85 10.54
CA ARG A 153 -2.37 -13.25 10.93
C ARG A 153 -1.38 -13.34 12.09
N CYS A 154 -1.65 -14.25 13.03
CA CYS A 154 -0.75 -14.59 14.12
C CYS A 154 0.56 -15.13 13.58
N CYS A 155 1.68 -14.61 14.08
CA CYS A 155 3.02 -15.09 13.82
C CYS A 155 3.54 -15.83 15.05
N SER A 156 4.51 -16.71 14.84
CA SER A 156 5.22 -17.35 15.94
C SER A 156 5.93 -16.30 16.83
N PRO A 157 6.19 -16.58 18.12
CA PRO A 157 7.05 -15.73 18.94
C PRO A 157 8.50 -15.66 18.44
N PHE A 158 8.94 -16.63 17.65
CA PHE A 158 10.28 -16.67 17.07
C PHE A 158 10.36 -15.81 15.80
N LEU A 159 10.63 -14.52 15.96
CA LEU A 159 10.73 -13.54 14.88
C LEU A 159 12.17 -13.41 14.37
N ARG A 160 12.33 -13.42 13.04
CA ARG A 160 13.60 -13.07 12.39
C ARG A 160 13.79 -11.56 12.36
N ARG A 161 15.04 -11.10 12.30
CA ARG A 161 15.40 -9.69 12.02
C ARG A 161 15.73 -9.44 10.56
N GLU A 162 16.31 -10.45 9.90
CA GLU A 162 16.76 -10.36 8.52
C GLU A 162 15.70 -10.82 7.51
N PRO A 163 15.71 -10.28 6.27
CA PRO A 163 14.91 -10.82 5.18
C PRO A 163 15.24 -12.29 4.90
N LEU A 164 14.26 -13.03 4.37
CA LEU A 164 14.50 -14.37 3.86
C LEU A 164 15.57 -14.31 2.76
N ARG A 165 16.76 -14.88 3.04
CA ARG A 165 17.75 -15.11 2.00
C ARG A 165 17.16 -16.15 1.06
N ARG A 166 16.82 -15.75 -0.16
CA ARG A 166 16.60 -16.73 -1.23
C ARG A 166 17.92 -17.48 -1.37
N ARG A 167 17.95 -18.77 -1.01
CA ARG A 167 19.06 -19.63 -1.45
C ARG A 167 19.09 -19.49 -2.96
N ARG A 168 20.20 -18.97 -3.51
CA ARG A 168 20.42 -19.04 -4.95
C ARG A 168 20.34 -20.52 -5.28
N ALA A 169 19.47 -20.90 -6.21
CA ALA A 169 19.50 -22.26 -6.74
C ALA A 169 20.93 -22.49 -7.23
N ILE A 170 21.63 -23.46 -6.64
CA ILE A 170 22.91 -23.90 -7.18
C ILE A 170 22.54 -24.46 -8.55
N PRO A 171 23.03 -23.89 -9.67
CA PRO A 171 22.77 -24.49 -10.96
C PRO A 171 23.38 -25.88 -10.92
N MET A 172 22.54 -26.92 -10.98
CA MET A 172 23.03 -28.27 -11.20
C MET A 172 23.66 -28.26 -12.59
N SER A 173 24.99 -28.27 -12.63
CA SER A 173 25.74 -28.41 -13.87
C SER A 173 25.32 -29.72 -14.52
N LEU A 174 24.67 -29.64 -15.68
CA LEU A 174 24.43 -30.77 -16.56
C LEU A 174 25.81 -31.34 -16.95
N SER A 175 26.15 -32.49 -16.36
CA SER A 175 27.25 -33.33 -16.83
C SER A 175 26.91 -33.79 -18.24
N ARG A 176 27.58 -33.22 -19.23
CA ARG A 176 27.67 -33.81 -20.57
C ARG A 176 28.53 -35.06 -20.46
N GLY A 177 27.90 -36.23 -20.60
CA GLY A 177 28.52 -37.51 -20.94
C GLY A 177 28.03 -37.91 -22.32
#